data_AF-A0A9P6H2B1-F1
#
_entry.id   AF-A0A9P6H2B1-F1
#
_cell.length_a   1.000
_cell.length_b   1.000
_cell.length_c   1.000
_cell.angle_alpha   90.00
_cell.angle_beta   90.00
_cell.angle_gamma   90.00
#
_symmetry.space_group_name_H-M   'P 1'
#
loop_
_entity.id
_entity.type
_entity.pdbx_description
1 polymer ?
#
loop_
_entity_poly.entity_id
_entity_poly.type
_entity_poly.pdbx_seq_one_letter_code
_entity_poly.pdbx_strand_id
1 'polypeptide(L)'
;MQEILKSKIDYINKIMNKIETNKRTSLVDILREEIDNLKKLNAEYKSVLDGKKVVHKEVENNKVRYFLKDGSTYVIKKNKYKYLYDNNTKVVTYEFENGQIERTLPCGIKEIRYPDGSITIRSDDKDYEVIKPTIK
;
A
#
# COMPACT_ATOMS: atom_id res chain seq x y z
N MET A 1 -16.36 1.49 11.49
CA MET A 1 -17.57 1.00 10.77
C MET A 1 -18.36 2.15 10.16
N GLN A 2 -18.59 3.23 10.92
CA GLN A 2 -19.26 4.44 10.41
C GLN A 2 -18.49 5.13 9.27
N GLU A 3 -17.16 5.21 9.32
CA GLU A 3 -16.36 5.79 8.22
C GLU A 3 -16.45 5.01 6.90
N ILE A 4 -16.55 3.68 6.98
CA ILE A 4 -16.72 2.82 5.80
C ILE A 4 -18.12 3.01 5.20
N LEU A 5 -19.15 3.16 6.04
CA LEU A 5 -20.49 3.48 5.56
C LEU A 5 -20.51 4.86 4.91
N LYS A 6 -19.86 5.85 5.51
CA LYS A 6 -19.80 7.22 5.02
C LYS A 6 -19.09 7.30 3.67
N SER A 7 -17.94 6.66 3.50
CA SER A 7 -17.23 6.63 2.22
C SER A 7 -18.04 5.95 1.11
N LYS A 8 -18.80 4.89 1.45
CA LYS A 8 -19.72 4.23 0.53
C LYS A 8 -20.90 5.14 0.15
N ILE A 9 -21.48 5.86 1.11
CA ILE A 9 -22.56 6.83 0.86
C ILE A 9 -22.06 7.99 0.00
N ASP A 10 -20.86 8.52 0.27
CA ASP A 10 -20.26 9.60 -0.52
C ASP A 10 -20.01 9.14 -1.98
N TYR A 11 -19.60 7.88 -2.16
CA TYR A 11 -19.45 7.28 -3.47
C TYR A 11 -20.80 7.13 -4.21
N ILE A 12 -21.83 6.66 -3.52
CA ILE A 12 -23.20 6.58 -4.07
C ILE A 12 -23.70 7.97 -4.48
N ASN A 13 -23.53 8.97 -3.62
CA ASN A 13 -23.93 10.35 -3.90
C ASN A 13 -23.17 10.92 -5.10
N LYS A 14 -21.88 10.60 -5.26
CA LYS A 14 -21.09 10.98 -6.44
C LYS A 14 -21.61 10.35 -7.73
N ILE A 15 -22.06 9.09 -7.68
CA ILE A 15 -22.69 8.40 -8.81
C ILE A 15 -24.03 9.06 -9.14
N MET A 16 -24.87 9.30 -8.15
CA MET A 16 -26.17 9.95 -8.33
C MET A 16 -26.01 11.36 -8.94
N ASN A 17 -25.06 12.15 -8.43
CA ASN A 17 -24.73 13.47 -9.00
C ASN A 17 -24.27 13.37 -10.46
N LYS A 18 -23.47 12.36 -10.84
CA LYS A 18 -23.07 12.13 -12.23
C LYS A 18 -24.26 11.81 -13.15
N ILE A 19 -25.23 11.04 -12.65
CA ILE A 19 -26.45 10.67 -13.39
C ILE A 19 -27.36 11.88 -13.57
N GLU A 20 -27.56 12.68 -12.51
CA GLU A 20 -28.44 13.84 -12.53
C GLU A 20 -27.91 15.00 -13.38
N THR A 21 -26.58 15.20 -13.39
CA THR A 21 -25.94 16.28 -14.16
C THR A 21 -25.75 15.93 -15.64
N ASN A 22 -25.51 14.67 -15.99
CA ASN A 22 -25.40 14.23 -17.38
C ASN A 22 -26.67 13.52 -17.85
N LYS A 23 -27.64 14.29 -18.38
CA LYS A 23 -28.88 13.78 -19.02
C LYS A 23 -28.66 12.80 -20.20
N ARG A 24 -27.41 12.50 -20.59
CA ARG A 24 -27.03 11.59 -21.68
C ARG A 24 -26.30 10.31 -21.22
N THR A 25 -25.94 10.18 -19.94
CA THR A 25 -25.13 9.05 -19.48
C THR A 25 -25.99 8.14 -18.61
N SER A 26 -26.28 6.93 -19.09
CA SER A 26 -27.07 5.97 -18.33
C SER A 26 -26.27 5.44 -17.12
N LEU A 27 -26.96 5.03 -16.05
CA LEU A 27 -26.35 4.26 -14.97
C LEU A 27 -25.55 3.06 -15.52
N VAL A 28 -26.04 2.44 -16.59
CA VAL A 28 -25.36 1.33 -17.27
C VAL A 28 -24.00 1.76 -17.83
N ASP A 29 -23.89 2.98 -18.35
CA ASP A 29 -22.63 3.49 -18.92
C ASP A 29 -21.61 3.80 -17.82
N ILE A 30 -22.07 4.34 -16.69
CA ILE A 30 -21.23 4.57 -15.50
C ILE A 30 -20.71 3.24 -14.94
N LEU A 31 -21.58 2.24 -14.82
CA LEU A 31 -21.19 0.91 -14.34
C LEU A 31 -20.23 0.21 -15.30
N ARG A 32 -20.40 0.37 -16.62
CA ARG A 32 -19.45 -0.14 -17.62
C ARG A 32 -18.09 0.53 -17.50
N GLU A 33 -18.05 1.85 -17.35
CA GLU A 33 -16.82 2.61 -17.13
C GLU A 33 -16.08 2.09 -15.89
N GLU A 34 -16.79 1.89 -14.78
CA GLU A 34 -16.21 1.38 -13.54
C GLU A 34 -15.69 -0.06 -13.68
N ILE A 35 -16.43 -0.93 -14.36
CA ILE A 35 -15.98 -2.30 -14.67
C ILE A 35 -14.68 -2.26 -15.49
N ASP A 36 -14.57 -1.37 -16.47
CA ASP A 36 -13.38 -1.26 -17.29
C ASP A 36 -12.20 -0.67 -16.52
N ASN A 37 -12.43 0.28 -15.61
CA ASN A 37 -11.42 0.76 -14.67
C ASN A 37 -10.91 -0.36 -13.75
N LEU A 38 -11.83 -1.17 -13.20
CA LEU A 38 -11.47 -2.33 -12.37
C LEU A 38 -10.67 -3.38 -13.15
N LYS A 39 -11.02 -3.62 -14.42
CA LYS A 39 -10.24 -4.53 -15.29
C LYS A 39 -8.82 -4.01 -15.53
N LYS A 40 -8.66 -2.71 -15.82
CA LYS A 40 -7.34 -2.08 -15.99
C LYS A 40 -6.51 -2.22 -14.73
N LEU A 41 -7.09 -1.87 -13.57
CA LEU A 41 -6.43 -1.99 -12.28
C LEU A 41 -6.03 -3.45 -11.97
N ASN A 42 -6.88 -4.42 -12.30
CA ASN A 42 -6.55 -5.83 -12.14
C ASN A 42 -5.41 -6.28 -13.07
N ALA A 43 -5.36 -5.78 -14.30
CA ALA A 43 -4.26 -6.05 -15.22
C ALA A 43 -2.93 -5.46 -14.69
N GLU A 44 -2.97 -4.23 -14.16
CA GLU A 44 -1.83 -3.59 -13.51
C GLU A 44 -1.34 -4.41 -12.31
N TYR A 45 -2.24 -4.85 -11.42
CA TYR A 45 -1.89 -5.71 -10.29
C TYR A 45 -1.25 -7.03 -10.72
N LYS A 46 -1.78 -7.67 -11.77
CA LYS A 46 -1.19 -8.90 -12.32
C LYS A 46 0.23 -8.65 -12.85
N SER A 47 0.45 -7.52 -13.51
CA SER A 47 1.78 -7.14 -14.01
C SER A 47 2.77 -6.90 -12.86
N VAL A 48 2.35 -6.18 -11.81
CA VAL A 48 3.16 -5.97 -10.61
C VAL A 48 3.51 -7.29 -9.94
N LEU A 49 2.52 -8.18 -9.78
CA LEU A 49 2.73 -9.49 -9.14
C LEU A 49 3.66 -10.40 -9.94
N ASP A 50 3.60 -10.37 -11.28
CA ASP A 50 4.56 -11.08 -12.13
C ASP A 50 6.00 -10.57 -11.94
N GLY A 51 6.17 -9.25 -11.78
CA GLY A 51 7.46 -8.62 -11.47
C GLY A 51 8.00 -8.98 -10.09
N LYS A 52 7.14 -9.29 -9.11
CA LYS A 52 7.53 -9.68 -7.75
C LYS A 52 7.80 -11.17 -7.57
N LYS A 53 7.86 -11.95 -8.64
CA LYS A 53 8.24 -13.38 -8.57
C LYS A 53 9.69 -13.55 -8.09
N VAL A 54 9.91 -14.54 -7.23
CA VAL A 54 11.24 -14.91 -6.74
C VAL A 54 12.04 -15.56 -7.86
N VAL A 55 13.24 -15.06 -8.13
CA VAL A 55 14.17 -15.60 -9.13
C VAL A 55 15.41 -16.26 -8.51
N HIS A 56 15.79 -15.84 -7.30
CA HIS A 56 16.92 -16.42 -6.59
C HIS A 56 16.72 -16.36 -5.07
N LYS A 57 17.36 -17.27 -4.34
CA LYS A 57 17.28 -17.38 -2.88
C LYS A 57 18.67 -17.66 -2.29
N GLU A 58 19.06 -16.84 -1.32
CA GLU A 58 20.23 -17.06 -0.47
C GLU A 58 19.78 -17.42 0.95
N VAL A 59 20.47 -18.38 1.56
CA VAL A 59 20.22 -18.82 2.93
C VAL A 59 21.51 -18.74 3.73
N GLU A 60 21.46 -17.97 4.81
CA GLU A 60 22.48 -17.88 5.86
C GLU A 60 21.84 -18.30 7.20
N ASN A 61 22.64 -18.65 8.21
CA ASN A 61 22.16 -19.22 9.50
C ASN A 61 20.97 -18.45 10.13
N ASN A 62 21.01 -17.11 10.09
CA ASN A 62 20.02 -16.22 10.71
C ASN A 62 19.27 -15.34 9.71
N LYS A 63 19.41 -15.58 8.41
CA LYS A 63 18.90 -14.69 7.37
C LYS A 63 18.58 -15.45 6.09
N VAL A 64 17.42 -15.17 5.52
CA VAL A 64 17.05 -15.64 4.18
C VAL A 64 16.82 -14.41 3.31
N ARG A 65 17.41 -14.38 2.12
CA ARG A 65 17.24 -13.31 1.13
C ARG A 65 16.63 -13.89 -0.13
N TYR A 66 15.58 -13.27 -0.62
CA TYR A 66 14.90 -13.55 -1.87
C TYR A 66 15.14 -12.38 -2.83
N PHE A 67 15.63 -12.68 -4.03
CA PHE A 67 15.75 -11.73 -5.12
C PHE A 67 14.54 -11.87 -6.02
N LEU A 68 13.91 -10.76 -6.35
CA LEU A 68 12.70 -10.70 -7.16
C LEU A 68 13.05 -10.31 -8.60
N LYS A 69 12.19 -10.70 -9.55
CA LYS A 69 12.38 -10.49 -11.00
C LYS A 69 12.57 -9.03 -11.38
N ASP A 70 11.92 -8.10 -10.68
CA ASP A 70 12.04 -6.65 -10.87
C ASP A 70 13.28 -6.02 -10.20
N GLY A 71 14.17 -6.82 -9.63
CA GLY A 71 15.36 -6.39 -8.91
C GLY A 71 15.12 -6.04 -7.45
N SER A 72 13.88 -6.13 -6.95
CA SER A 72 13.60 -6.01 -5.52
C SER A 72 14.26 -7.11 -4.70
N THR A 73 14.45 -6.85 -3.42
CA THR A 73 14.99 -7.82 -2.48
C THR A 73 14.09 -7.93 -1.25
N TYR A 74 13.67 -9.14 -0.92
CA TYR A 74 12.93 -9.44 0.30
C TYR A 74 13.80 -10.25 1.25
N VAL A 75 13.94 -9.81 2.49
CA VAL A 75 14.82 -10.43 3.48
C VAL A 75 14.04 -10.76 4.74
N ILE A 76 14.27 -11.96 5.24
CA ILE A 76 13.77 -12.43 6.53
C ILE A 76 14.97 -12.60 7.46
N LYS A 77 15.03 -11.80 8.53
CA LYS A 77 16.00 -11.98 9.61
C LYS A 77 15.31 -12.69 10.77
N LYS A 78 15.76 -13.89 11.10
CA LYS A 78 15.10 -14.74 12.11
C LYS A 78 14.95 -13.97 13.43
N ASN A 79 13.75 -14.05 14.00
CA ASN A 79 13.38 -13.51 15.30
C ASN A 79 13.65 -12.01 15.49
N LYS A 80 13.58 -11.20 14.41
CA LYS A 80 13.89 -9.76 14.46
C LYS A 80 12.95 -8.92 13.59
N TYR A 81 13.10 -9.05 12.28
CA TYR A 81 12.32 -8.28 11.31
C TYR A 81 12.43 -8.91 9.93
N LYS A 82 11.48 -8.56 9.08
CA LYS A 82 11.52 -8.79 7.65
C LYS A 82 11.61 -7.44 6.96
N TYR A 83 12.20 -7.36 5.77
CA TYR A 83 12.10 -6.15 4.97
C TYR A 83 12.01 -6.43 3.48
N LEU A 84 11.34 -5.52 2.78
CA LEU A 84 11.30 -5.45 1.33
C LEU A 84 12.00 -4.16 0.89
N TYR A 85 13.04 -4.29 0.06
CA TYR A 85 13.54 -3.20 -0.75
C TYR A 85 12.85 -3.22 -2.11
N ASP A 86 12.11 -2.16 -2.41
CA ASP A 86 11.44 -1.97 -3.70
C ASP A 86 12.39 -1.31 -4.71
N ASN A 87 12.76 -2.01 -5.79
CA ASN A 87 13.74 -1.48 -6.73
C ASN A 87 13.20 -0.33 -7.58
N ASN A 88 11.89 -0.27 -7.83
CA ASN A 88 11.27 0.75 -8.67
C ASN A 88 11.11 2.06 -7.91
N THR A 89 10.66 1.98 -6.66
CA THR A 89 10.37 3.15 -5.82
C THR A 89 11.53 3.53 -4.90
N LYS A 90 12.54 2.66 -4.77
CA LYS A 90 13.67 2.78 -3.83
C LYS A 90 13.25 2.85 -2.35
N VAL A 91 12.01 2.45 -2.05
CA VAL A 91 11.46 2.40 -0.68
C VAL A 91 11.92 1.13 0.01
N VAL A 92 12.27 1.24 1.30
CA VAL A 92 12.54 0.08 2.17
C VAL A 92 11.41 -0.04 3.18
N THR A 93 10.72 -1.18 3.20
CA THR A 93 9.64 -1.47 4.16
C THR A 93 10.09 -2.55 5.13
N TYR A 94 10.17 -2.25 6.41
CA TYR A 94 10.42 -3.19 7.50
C TYR A 94 9.12 -3.63 8.17
N GLU A 95 9.05 -4.89 8.57
CA GLU A 95 8.00 -5.47 9.40
C GLU A 95 8.68 -6.11 10.62
N PHE A 96 8.37 -5.58 11.80
CA PHE A 96 8.91 -6.06 13.08
C PHE A 96 7.94 -7.06 13.73
N GLU A 97 8.45 -7.88 14.64
CA GLU A 97 7.65 -8.93 15.29
C GLU A 97 6.49 -8.40 16.13
N ASN A 98 6.63 -7.18 16.65
CA ASN A 98 5.58 -6.51 17.39
C ASN A 98 4.43 -6.01 16.49
N GLY A 99 4.50 -6.20 15.16
CA GLY A 99 3.52 -5.71 14.19
C GLY A 99 3.77 -4.27 13.71
N GLN A 100 4.83 -3.62 14.18
CA GLN A 100 5.25 -2.32 13.68
C GLN A 100 5.77 -2.44 12.23
N ILE A 101 5.39 -1.49 11.39
CA ILE A 101 5.85 -1.39 10.01
C ILE A 101 6.57 -0.06 9.84
N GLU A 102 7.78 -0.07 9.29
CA GLU A 102 8.51 1.15 8.97
C GLU A 102 8.81 1.24 7.48
N ARG A 103 8.40 2.34 6.83
CA ARG A 103 8.75 2.63 5.44
C ARG A 103 9.75 3.78 5.41
N THR A 104 10.94 3.53 4.87
CA THR A 104 11.93 4.56 4.57
C THR A 104 11.81 4.95 3.11
N LEU A 105 11.48 6.22 2.86
CA LEU A 105 11.39 6.82 1.54
C LEU A 105 12.77 7.22 1.01
N PRO A 106 12.94 7.40 -0.31
CA PRO A 106 14.24 7.75 -0.90
C PRO A 106 14.77 9.12 -0.43
N CYS A 107 13.88 10.02 -0.03
CA CYS A 107 14.20 11.31 0.55
C CYS A 107 14.64 11.25 2.03
N GLY A 108 14.74 10.06 2.62
CA GLY A 108 15.14 9.86 4.03
C GLY A 108 13.98 9.86 5.02
N ILE A 109 12.79 10.36 4.63
CA ILE A 109 11.59 10.36 5.47
C ILE A 109 11.18 8.93 5.84
N LYS A 110 10.84 8.71 7.11
CA LYS A 110 10.31 7.43 7.62
C LYS A 110 8.85 7.56 8.05
N GLU A 111 8.01 6.68 7.51
CA GLU A 111 6.65 6.43 8.03
C GLU A 111 6.70 5.21 8.95
N ILE A 112 6.31 5.37 10.21
CA ILE A 112 6.22 4.31 11.21
C ILE A 112 4.74 4.07 11.50
N ARG A 113 4.25 2.87 11.22
CA ARG A 113 2.89 2.44 11.56
C ARG A 113 2.96 1.46 12.72
N TYR A 114 2.26 1.79 13.80
CA TYR A 114 2.17 0.95 14.98
C TYR A 114 1.00 -0.05 14.87
N PRO A 115 1.00 -1.11 15.69
CA PRO A 115 -0.06 -2.12 15.68
C PRO A 115 -1.45 -1.58 16.01
N ASP A 116 -1.53 -0.48 16.74
CA ASP A 116 -2.76 0.24 17.07
C ASP A 116 -3.28 1.10 15.90
N GLY A 117 -2.57 1.10 14.76
CA GLY A 117 -2.88 1.87 13.57
C GLY A 117 -2.39 3.32 13.61
N SER A 118 -1.78 3.78 14.70
CA SER A 118 -1.16 5.11 14.75
C SER A 118 0.02 5.21 13.81
N ILE A 119 0.20 6.39 13.22
CA ILE A 119 1.26 6.65 12.24
C ILE A 119 2.13 7.79 12.75
N THR A 120 3.44 7.61 12.69
CA THR A 120 4.42 8.67 12.95
C THR A 120 5.26 8.90 11.69
N ILE A 121 5.39 10.15 11.28
CA ILE A 121 6.30 10.55 10.21
C ILE A 121 7.54 11.17 10.84
N ARG A 122 8.72 10.68 10.46
CA ARG A 122 10.01 11.24 10.86
C ARG A 122 10.73 11.77 9.64
N SER A 123 10.99 13.07 9.62
CA SER A 123 11.73 13.75 8.56
C SER A 123 13.21 13.91 8.87
N ASP A 124 13.60 13.93 10.15
CA ASP A 124 14.99 13.99 10.66
C ASP A 124 15.06 13.53 12.14
N ASP A 125 16.26 13.43 12.74
CA ASP A 125 16.53 12.92 14.11
C ASP A 125 15.76 13.63 15.25
N LYS A 126 15.06 14.74 14.99
CA LYS A 126 14.42 15.57 16.02
C LYS A 126 12.95 15.92 15.79
N ASP A 127 12.40 15.68 14.60
CA ASP A 127 11.02 16.09 14.29
C ASP A 127 10.14 14.87 14.00
N TYR A 128 9.06 14.75 14.77
CA TYR A 128 8.05 13.71 14.61
C TYR A 128 6.66 14.32 14.56
N GLU A 129 5.93 14.03 13.48
CA GLU A 129 4.50 14.28 13.40
C GLU A 129 3.75 12.98 13.71
N VAL A 130 2.92 13.00 14.76
CA VAL A 130 2.08 11.84 15.13
C VAL A 130 0.67 12.05 14.60
N ILE A 131 0.29 11.20 13.65
CA ILE A 131 -1.06 11.12 13.10
C ILE A 131 -1.79 10.01 13.86
N LYS A 132 -2.69 10.40 14.76
CA LYS A 132 -3.53 9.43 15.47
C LYS A 132 -4.76 9.06 14.62
N PRO A 133 -5.20 7.79 14.64
CA PRO A 133 -6.47 7.43 14.04
C PRO A 133 -7.56 8.19 14.77
N THR A 134 -8.32 9.03 14.06
CA THR A 134 -9.46 9.70 14.68
C THR A 134 -10.57 8.65 14.77
N ILE A 135 -10.80 8.08 15.95
CA ILE A 135 -11.96 7.22 16.17
C ILE A 135 -13.17 8.17 16.23
N LYS A 136 -13.88 8.32 15.10
CA LYS A 136 -15.22 8.90 15.03
C LYS A 136 -16.25 7.79 14.90
#